data_AF-A0AAJ5VK29-F1
#
_entry.id   AF-A0AAJ5VK29-F1
#
_cell.length_a   1.000
_cell.length_b   1.000
_cell.length_c   1.000
_cell.angle_alpha   90.00
_cell.angle_beta   90.00
_cell.angle_gamma   90.00
#
_symmetry.space_group_name_H-M   'P 1'
#
loop_
_entity.id
_entity.type
_entity.pdbx_description
1 polymer ?
#
loop_
_entity_poly.entity_id
_entity_poly.type
_entity_poly.pdbx_seq_one_letter_code
_entity_poly.pdbx_strand_id
1 'polypeptide(L)'
;MTASAQVRDLAARGKTREAADVHYEDMVRARTGGTSQMINGREVDVVTSDALIQVKRTMTAVNRPKNFLSKSTRNQIKATLSSADEMGVRAEFWFKYGVHRDVRSYIEGKGGIVVTGFGD
;
A
#
# COMPACT_ATOMS: atom_id res chain seq x y z
N MET A 1 0.16 2.36 19.92
CA MET A 1 1.20 1.81 19.02
C MET A 1 2.42 2.72 19.06
N THR A 2 3.58 2.17 19.35
CA THR A 2 4.85 2.92 19.42
C THR A 2 5.52 2.92 18.05
N ALA A 3 6.08 4.05 17.62
CA ALA A 3 6.81 4.15 16.36
C ALA A 3 8.00 3.18 16.31
N SER A 4 8.20 2.48 15.18
CA SER A 4 9.33 1.58 14.99
C SER A 4 10.67 2.31 15.11
N ALA A 5 11.76 1.56 15.31
CA ALA A 5 13.11 2.13 15.34
C ALA A 5 13.43 2.88 14.02
N GLN A 6 12.97 2.36 12.89
CA GLN A 6 13.13 2.99 11.58
C GLN A 6 12.41 4.34 11.49
N VAL A 7 11.16 4.42 11.96
CA VAL A 7 10.42 5.70 12.01
C VAL A 7 11.16 6.72 12.87
N ARG A 8 11.67 6.30 14.03
CA ARG A 8 12.42 7.18 14.94
C ARG A 8 13.73 7.67 14.33
N ASP A 9 14.49 6.80 13.66
CA ASP A 9 15.74 7.17 12.96
C ASP A 9 15.47 8.14 11.78
N LEU A 10 14.46 7.87 10.96
CA LEU A 10 14.06 8.77 9.86
C LEU A 10 13.66 10.15 10.40
N ALA A 11 12.87 10.19 11.47
CA ALA A 11 12.48 11.45 12.11
C ALA A 11 13.69 12.21 12.68
N ALA A 12 14.62 11.51 13.34
CA ALA A 12 15.84 12.09 13.88
C ALA A 12 16.75 12.69 12.77
N ARG A 13 16.71 12.13 11.56
CA ARG A 13 17.41 12.64 10.37
C ARG A 13 16.64 13.73 9.62
N GLY A 14 15.51 14.22 10.15
CA GLY A 14 14.67 15.23 9.50
C GLY A 14 13.82 14.72 8.34
N LYS A 15 13.81 13.40 8.06
CA LYS A 15 13.05 12.75 6.98
C LYS A 15 11.60 12.47 7.42
N THR A 16 10.90 13.52 7.77
CA THR A 16 9.56 13.43 8.39
C THR A 16 8.50 12.85 7.46
N ARG A 17 8.63 13.02 6.13
CA ARG A 17 7.66 12.48 5.17
C ARG A 17 7.79 10.98 5.07
N GLU A 18 9.01 10.48 4.92
CA GLU A 18 9.37 9.07 4.85
C GLU A 18 9.07 8.37 6.18
N ALA A 19 9.37 9.02 7.31
CA ALA A 19 9.01 8.51 8.63
C ALA A 19 7.49 8.27 8.74
N ALA A 20 6.68 9.17 8.20
CA ALA A 20 5.23 9.04 8.21
C ALA A 20 4.67 8.01 7.21
N ASP A 21 5.40 7.72 6.13
CA ASP A 21 5.09 6.64 5.18
C ASP A 21 5.32 5.29 5.85
N VAL A 22 6.54 5.06 6.39
CA VAL A 22 6.90 3.85 7.13
C VAL A 22 5.99 3.66 8.34
N HIS A 23 5.66 4.74 9.05
CA HIS A 23 4.75 4.64 10.18
C HIS A 23 3.40 4.09 9.75
N TYR A 24 2.83 4.56 8.64
CA TYR A 24 1.54 4.07 8.17
C TYR A 24 1.61 2.60 7.74
N GLU A 25 2.70 2.16 7.10
CA GLU A 25 2.93 0.74 6.83
C GLU A 25 2.97 -0.10 8.11
N ASP A 26 3.70 0.36 9.14
CA ASP A 26 3.75 -0.31 10.44
C ASP A 26 2.36 -0.44 11.07
N MET A 27 1.50 0.58 10.91
CA MET A 27 0.12 0.51 11.38
C MET A 27 -0.69 -0.56 10.64
N VAL A 28 -0.54 -0.69 9.33
CA VAL A 28 -1.23 -1.71 8.53
C VAL A 28 -0.71 -3.11 8.87
N ARG A 29 0.61 -3.29 9.04
CA ARG A 29 1.23 -4.55 9.51
C ARG A 29 0.66 -4.97 10.86
N ALA A 30 0.66 -4.06 11.83
CA ALA A 30 0.13 -4.33 13.16
C ALA A 30 -1.36 -4.69 13.14
N ARG A 31 -2.16 -4.06 12.27
CA ARG A 31 -3.60 -4.35 12.14
C ARG A 31 -3.88 -5.71 11.51
N THR A 32 -3.12 -6.06 10.49
CA THR A 32 -3.37 -7.26 9.67
C THR A 32 -2.58 -8.48 10.16
N GLY A 33 -1.64 -8.30 11.09
CA GLY A 33 -0.71 -9.34 11.53
C GLY A 33 0.34 -9.69 10.47
N GLY A 34 0.45 -8.92 9.39
CA GLY A 34 1.34 -9.22 8.28
C GLY A 34 2.75 -8.64 8.41
N THR A 35 3.61 -9.03 7.47
CA THR A 35 5.03 -8.63 7.41
C THR A 35 5.42 -8.14 6.03
N SER A 36 6.40 -7.24 5.89
CA SER A 36 6.98 -6.92 4.57
C SER A 36 7.78 -8.12 4.03
N GLN A 37 7.64 -8.42 2.74
CA GLN A 37 8.42 -9.48 2.07
C GLN A 37 8.76 -9.11 0.63
N MET A 38 9.81 -9.73 0.10
CA MET A 38 10.18 -9.67 -1.31
C MET A 38 9.49 -10.81 -2.08
N ILE A 39 8.60 -10.48 -3.00
CA ILE A 39 7.88 -11.43 -3.86
C ILE A 39 8.19 -11.09 -5.31
N ASN A 40 8.66 -12.06 -6.09
CA ASN A 40 9.01 -11.89 -7.51
C ASN A 40 9.93 -10.68 -7.77
N GLY A 41 10.91 -10.46 -6.89
CA GLY A 41 11.86 -9.35 -6.97
C GLY A 41 11.28 -7.97 -6.62
N ARG A 42 10.10 -7.91 -5.99
CA ARG A 42 9.42 -6.67 -5.58
C ARG A 42 9.08 -6.71 -4.10
N GLU A 43 9.23 -5.58 -3.43
CA GLU A 43 8.76 -5.44 -2.05
C GLU A 43 7.23 -5.33 -2.00
N VAL A 44 6.61 -6.13 -1.14
CA VAL A 44 5.21 -6.03 -0.77
C VAL A 44 5.14 -5.53 0.66
N ASP A 45 4.49 -4.39 0.85
CA ASP A 45 4.51 -3.65 2.12
C ASP A 45 4.00 -4.51 3.29
N VAL A 46 2.95 -5.30 3.05
CA VAL A 46 2.39 -6.26 4.02
C VAL A 46 1.90 -7.54 3.33
N VAL A 47 2.37 -8.68 3.82
CA VAL A 47 2.00 -10.03 3.39
C VAL A 47 1.36 -10.76 4.55
N THR A 48 0.20 -11.37 4.30
CA THR A 48 -0.56 -12.22 5.23
C THR A 48 -0.83 -13.57 4.57
N SER A 49 -1.47 -14.50 5.28
CA SER A 49 -1.93 -15.77 4.68
C SER A 49 -2.97 -15.57 3.57
N ASP A 50 -3.71 -14.46 3.62
CA ASP A 50 -4.93 -14.28 2.81
C ASP A 50 -4.85 -13.09 1.84
N ALA A 51 -3.81 -12.26 1.96
CA ALA A 51 -3.65 -11.06 1.15
C ALA A 51 -2.20 -10.58 0.96
N LEU A 52 -1.94 -10.04 -0.23
CA LEU A 52 -0.83 -9.12 -0.53
C LEU A 52 -1.33 -7.68 -0.49
N ILE A 53 -0.74 -6.86 0.36
CA ILE A 53 -1.23 -5.52 0.64
C ILE A 53 -0.17 -4.49 0.26
N GLN A 54 -0.60 -3.52 -0.54
CA GLN A 54 0.18 -2.34 -0.93
C GLN A 54 -0.40 -1.10 -0.26
N VAL A 55 0.44 -0.39 0.48
CA VAL A 55 0.09 0.76 1.29
C VAL A 55 0.41 2.04 0.52
N LYS A 56 -0.49 3.02 0.57
CA LYS A 56 -0.36 4.30 -0.15
C LYS A 56 -0.73 5.49 0.75
N ARG A 57 0.30 6.23 1.19
CA ARG A 57 0.14 7.51 1.89
C ARG A 57 0.34 8.69 0.92
N THR A 58 -0.63 8.92 0.04
CA THR A 58 -0.53 10.02 -0.93
C THR A 58 -1.86 10.69 -1.23
N MET A 59 -1.87 12.03 -1.20
CA MET A 59 -3.01 12.83 -1.66
C MET A 59 -3.18 12.81 -3.19
N THR A 60 -2.15 12.38 -3.94
CA THR A 60 -2.21 12.30 -5.41
C THR A 60 -3.31 11.33 -5.86
N ALA A 61 -3.53 10.24 -5.11
CA ALA A 61 -4.61 9.29 -5.40
C ALA A 61 -6.02 9.90 -5.28
N VAL A 62 -6.15 11.01 -4.53
CA VAL A 62 -7.40 11.76 -4.33
C VAL A 62 -7.50 12.91 -5.32
N ASN A 63 -6.49 13.78 -5.34
CA ASN A 63 -6.57 15.08 -6.00
C ASN A 63 -6.07 15.06 -7.46
N ARG A 64 -5.27 14.06 -7.83
CA ARG A 64 -4.60 13.98 -9.14
C ARG A 64 -4.62 12.54 -9.67
N PRO A 65 -5.81 11.92 -9.85
CA PRO A 65 -5.95 10.50 -10.16
C PRO A 65 -5.20 10.07 -11.43
N LYS A 66 -5.16 10.92 -12.46
CA LYS A 66 -4.40 10.65 -13.70
C LYS A 66 -2.89 10.57 -13.47
N ASN A 67 -2.36 11.43 -12.58
CA ASN A 67 -0.94 11.42 -12.23
C ASN A 67 -0.62 10.21 -11.35
N PHE A 68 -1.53 9.86 -10.43
CA PHE A 68 -1.41 8.65 -9.64
C PHE A 68 -1.40 7.41 -10.53
N LEU A 69 -2.33 7.30 -11.49
CA LEU A 69 -2.39 6.23 -12.49
C LEU A 69 -1.38 6.39 -13.63
N SER A 70 -0.16 6.84 -13.29
CA SER A 70 0.98 6.84 -14.21
C SER A 70 1.24 5.44 -14.77
N LYS A 71 1.99 5.35 -15.88
CA LYS A 71 2.42 4.06 -16.44
C LYS A 71 3.13 3.20 -15.39
N SER A 72 4.00 3.81 -14.58
CA SER A 72 4.72 3.11 -13.51
C SER A 72 3.76 2.53 -12.49
N THR A 73 2.91 3.35 -11.88
CA THR A 73 1.96 2.90 -10.83
C THR A 73 0.99 1.85 -11.35
N ARG A 74 0.49 1.99 -12.58
CA ARG A 74 -0.36 0.97 -13.21
C ARG A 74 0.36 -0.36 -13.38
N ASN A 75 1.65 -0.35 -13.72
CA ASN A 75 2.45 -1.57 -13.80
C ASN A 75 2.68 -2.19 -12.41
N GLN A 76 2.88 -1.37 -11.37
CA GLN A 76 3.00 -1.87 -9.99
C GLN A 76 1.71 -2.55 -9.51
N ILE A 77 0.55 -1.92 -9.78
CA ILE A 77 -0.77 -2.49 -9.46
C ILE A 77 -0.95 -3.84 -10.15
N LYS A 78 -0.69 -3.91 -11.47
CA LYS A 78 -0.80 -5.16 -12.23
C LYS A 78 0.15 -6.25 -11.72
N ALA A 79 1.38 -5.90 -11.38
CA ALA A 79 2.34 -6.87 -10.85
C ALA A 79 1.88 -7.44 -9.50
N THR A 80 1.37 -6.58 -8.62
CA THR A 80 0.82 -7.01 -7.31
C THR A 80 -0.36 -7.96 -7.52
N LEU A 81 -1.27 -7.62 -8.44
CA LEU A 81 -2.42 -8.46 -8.79
C LEU A 81 -1.99 -9.82 -9.33
N SER A 82 -1.01 -9.87 -10.26
CA SER A 82 -0.46 -11.12 -10.81
C SER A 82 0.13 -12.00 -9.71
N SER A 83 0.94 -11.43 -8.82
CA SER A 83 1.56 -12.20 -7.73
C SER A 83 0.54 -12.69 -6.71
N ALA A 84 -0.51 -11.91 -6.43
CA ALA A 84 -1.59 -12.36 -5.55
C ALA A 84 -2.39 -13.51 -6.17
N ASP A 85 -2.69 -13.43 -7.46
CA ASP A 85 -3.38 -14.48 -8.23
C ASP A 85 -2.54 -15.77 -8.27
N GLU A 86 -1.25 -15.67 -8.57
CA GLU A 86 -0.30 -16.80 -8.56
C GLU A 86 -0.24 -17.50 -7.19
N MET A 87 -0.41 -16.74 -6.10
CA MET A 87 -0.39 -17.25 -4.73
C MET A 87 -1.77 -17.69 -4.21
N GLY A 88 -2.85 -17.47 -4.98
CA GLY A 88 -4.22 -17.77 -4.56
C GLY A 88 -4.72 -16.89 -3.41
N VAL A 89 -4.21 -15.66 -3.27
CA VAL A 89 -4.57 -14.71 -2.20
C VAL A 89 -5.14 -13.41 -2.77
N ARG A 90 -5.72 -12.56 -1.92
CA ARG A 90 -6.32 -11.29 -2.34
C ARG A 90 -5.23 -10.22 -2.54
N ALA A 91 -5.41 -9.32 -3.51
CA ALA A 91 -4.59 -8.11 -3.61
C ALA A 91 -5.34 -6.92 -3.01
N GLU A 92 -4.78 -6.28 -1.99
CA GLU A 92 -5.38 -5.10 -1.36
C GLU A 92 -4.50 -3.85 -1.52
N PHE A 93 -5.15 -2.71 -1.69
CA PHE A 93 -4.51 -1.41 -1.85
C PHE A 93 -5.07 -0.44 -0.82
N TRP A 94 -4.27 -0.12 0.20
CA TRP A 94 -4.69 0.62 1.39
C TRP A 94 -4.28 2.09 1.31
N PHE A 95 -5.25 2.99 1.22
CA PHE A 95 -5.03 4.43 1.04
C PHE A 95 -5.31 5.22 2.32
N LYS A 96 -4.27 5.87 2.88
CA LYS A 96 -4.41 6.62 4.14
C LYS A 96 -5.44 7.75 4.06
N TYR A 97 -5.43 8.48 2.94
CA TYR A 97 -6.16 9.74 2.79
C TYR A 97 -7.44 9.61 1.96
N GLY A 98 -7.83 8.39 1.60
CA GLY A 98 -8.89 8.14 0.63
C GLY A 98 -8.36 7.98 -0.80
N VAL A 99 -9.29 7.79 -1.72
CA VAL A 99 -9.02 7.41 -3.10
C VAL A 99 -10.05 8.05 -4.03
N HIS A 100 -9.61 8.59 -5.16
CA HIS A 100 -10.51 9.09 -6.19
C HIS A 100 -11.24 7.92 -6.88
N ARG A 101 -12.48 8.15 -7.33
CA ARG A 101 -13.31 7.14 -8.01
C ARG A 101 -12.56 6.43 -9.15
N ASP A 102 -11.90 7.16 -10.05
CA ASP A 102 -11.15 6.58 -11.16
C ASP A 102 -10.03 5.62 -10.71
N VAL A 103 -9.33 5.96 -9.62
CA VAL A 103 -8.28 5.09 -9.07
C VAL A 103 -8.91 3.83 -8.48
N ARG A 104 -10.01 4.00 -7.72
CA ARG A 104 -10.78 2.88 -7.17
C ARG A 104 -11.28 1.95 -8.27
N SER A 105 -12.00 2.47 -9.25
CA SER A 105 -12.55 1.70 -10.37
C SER A 105 -11.45 1.04 -11.21
N TYR A 106 -10.27 1.65 -11.35
CA TYR A 106 -9.15 1.02 -12.04
C TYR A 106 -8.62 -0.22 -11.31
N ILE A 107 -8.52 -0.17 -9.97
CA ILE A 107 -8.01 -1.26 -9.15
C ILE A 107 -9.07 -2.36 -9.01
N GLU A 108 -10.29 -1.98 -8.60
CA GLU A 108 -11.41 -2.91 -8.39
C GLU A 108 -11.85 -3.60 -9.68
N GLY A 109 -11.87 -2.86 -10.81
CA GLY A 109 -12.14 -3.44 -12.12
C GLY A 109 -11.08 -4.43 -12.62
N LYS A 110 -10.00 -4.64 -11.86
CA LYS A 110 -8.96 -5.65 -12.14
C LYS A 110 -8.88 -6.74 -11.07
N GLY A 111 -9.84 -6.79 -10.15
CA GLY A 111 -9.88 -7.77 -9.07
C GLY A 111 -9.12 -7.36 -7.81
N GLY A 112 -8.58 -6.14 -7.73
CA GLY A 112 -7.98 -5.62 -6.51
C GLY A 112 -9.02 -5.09 -5.53
N ILE A 113 -8.71 -5.09 -4.24
CA ILE A 113 -9.57 -4.52 -3.19
C ILE A 113 -8.99 -3.16 -2.78
N VAL A 114 -9.85 -2.14 -2.68
CA VAL A 114 -9.43 -0.81 -2.24
C VAL A 114 -9.96 -0.50 -0.85
N VAL A 115 -9.03 -0.34 0.08
CA VAL A 115 -9.30 -0.02 1.49
C VAL A 115 -8.87 1.42 1.75
N THR A 116 -9.68 2.17 2.47
CA THR A 116 -9.37 3.57 2.83
C THR A 116 -9.21 3.72 4.34
N GLY A 117 -8.33 4.63 4.76
CA GLY A 117 -8.02 4.81 6.17
C GLY A 117 -7.34 3.56 6.74
N PHE A 118 -7.93 2.98 7.79
CA PHE A 118 -7.46 1.72 8.38
C PHE A 118 -8.40 0.54 8.12
N GLY A 119 -9.37 0.64 7.20
CA GLY A 119 -10.26 -0.47 6.88
C GLY A 119 -11.28 -0.78 7.97
N ASP A 120 -12.11 0.21 8.28
CA ASP A 120 -13.28 0.06 9.18
C ASP A 120 -14.31 -0.94 8.64
#